data_AF-A0A2E7ZU05-F1
#
_entry.id   AF-A0A2E7ZU05-F1
#
_cell.length_a   1.000
_cell.length_b   1.000
_cell.length_c   1.000
_cell.angle_alpha   90.00
_cell.angle_beta   90.00
_cell.angle_gamma   90.00
#
_symmetry.space_group_name_H-M   'P 1'
#
loop_
_entity.id
_entity.type
_entity.pdbx_description
1 polymer ?
#
loop_
_entity_poly.entity_id
_entity_poly.type
_entity_poly.pdbx_seq_one_letter_code
_entity_poly.pdbx_strand_id
1 'polypeptide(L)'
;MVDRKTSLTRGVQGSQATNALLNDLERRMQQVKRSYEMYFTGQEKRPPLLAMDALSRDIRKLSTTGYATATLRFKVQNLVSRFNQYKSLWDRQMRKFEEGTFRPGVGAAPGRNPKGKGR
;
A
#
# COMPACT_ATOMS: atom_id res chain seq x y z
N MET A 1 35.32 -3.35 7.54
CA MET A 1 33.94 -3.63 7.13
C MET A 1 33.13 -3.87 8.40
N VAL A 2 32.48 -2.82 8.93
CA VAL A 2 31.71 -2.89 10.19
C VAL A 2 30.22 -2.86 9.84
N ASP A 3 29.66 -4.04 9.64
CA ASP A 3 28.20 -4.22 9.58
C ASP A 3 27.62 -3.89 10.97
N ARG A 4 27.25 -2.62 11.14
CA ARG A 4 26.43 -2.15 12.26
C ARG A 4 25.04 -2.74 12.10
N LYS A 5 24.87 -3.99 12.56
CA LYS A 5 23.56 -4.55 12.88
C LYS A 5 22.88 -3.58 13.85
N THR A 6 21.81 -2.96 13.38
CA THR A 6 20.90 -2.09 14.13
C THR A 6 20.29 -2.86 15.30
N SER A 7 21.02 -2.91 16.40
CA SER A 7 20.56 -3.37 17.72
C SER A 7 20.05 -2.16 18.50
N LEU A 8 18.83 -1.72 18.23
CA LEU A 8 18.06 -0.72 19.01
C LEU A 8 16.68 -0.68 18.33
N THR A 9 15.57 -1.19 18.88
CA THR A 9 14.95 -0.87 20.16
C THR A 9 13.93 -1.96 20.54
N ARG A 10 14.23 -2.79 21.55
CA ARG A 10 13.20 -3.61 22.23
C ARG A 10 12.64 -2.79 23.39
N GLY A 11 12.07 -1.63 23.08
CA GLY A 11 11.32 -0.81 24.02
C GLY A 11 9.85 -1.13 23.83
N VAL A 12 9.17 -1.56 24.90
CA VAL A 12 7.72 -1.66 24.96
C VAL A 12 7.16 -0.27 24.64
N GLN A 13 6.77 -0.04 23.39
CA GLN A 13 6.22 1.24 22.96
C GLN A 13 4.95 1.53 23.77
N GLY A 14 4.85 2.75 24.30
CA GLY A 14 3.69 3.19 25.08
C GLY A 14 2.40 2.96 24.29
N SER A 15 1.39 2.37 24.94
CA SER A 15 0.14 1.96 24.29
C SER A 15 -0.57 3.13 23.61
N GLN A 16 -0.54 4.31 24.22
CA GLN A 16 -1.17 5.52 23.68
C GLN A 16 -0.45 6.07 22.43
N ALA A 17 0.88 6.15 22.45
CA ALA A 17 1.66 6.60 21.30
C ALA A 17 1.51 5.64 20.11
N THR A 18 1.49 4.33 20.39
CA THR A 18 1.25 3.29 19.37
C THR A 18 -0.14 3.41 18.76
N ASN A 19 -1.17 3.64 19.57
CA ASN A 19 -2.53 3.86 19.07
C ASN A 19 -2.63 5.13 18.22
N ALA A 20 -1.95 6.22 18.60
CA ALA A 20 -1.91 7.45 17.81
C ALA A 20 -1.25 7.22 16.44
N LEU A 21 -0.12 6.50 16.41
CA LEU A 21 0.56 6.11 15.18
C LEU A 21 -0.32 5.21 14.30
N LEU A 22 -1.03 4.24 14.88
CA LEU A 22 -1.99 3.39 14.16
C LEU A 22 -3.05 4.24 13.46
N ASN A 23 -3.67 5.17 14.19
CA ASN A 23 -4.69 6.06 13.63
C ASN A 23 -4.13 6.94 12.51
N ASP A 24 -2.88 7.40 12.63
CA ASP A 24 -2.24 8.19 11.57
C ASP A 24 -1.97 7.38 10.31
N LEU A 25 -1.42 6.17 10.46
CA LEU A 25 -1.17 5.27 9.33
C LEU A 25 -2.48 4.85 8.64
N GLU A 26 -3.57 4.69 9.39
CA GLU A 26 -4.90 4.47 8.81
C GLU A 26 -5.36 5.64 7.95
N ARG A 27 -5.23 6.88 8.44
CA ARG A 27 -5.57 8.08 7.66
C ARG A 27 -4.74 8.19 6.39
N ARG A 28 -3.42 7.98 6.49
CA ARG A 28 -2.50 7.99 5.34
C ARG A 28 -2.83 6.89 4.34
N MET A 29 -3.19 5.70 4.79
CA MET A 29 -3.66 4.61 3.93
C MET A 29 -4.93 5.01 3.15
N GLN A 30 -5.88 5.69 3.79
CA GLN A 30 -7.06 6.21 3.11
C GLN A 30 -6.74 7.32 2.10
N GLN A 31 -5.76 8.18 2.38
CA GLN A 31 -5.29 9.19 1.43
C GLN A 31 -4.64 8.54 0.18
N VAL A 32 -3.78 7.55 0.39
CA VAL A 32 -3.16 6.78 -0.70
C VAL A 32 -4.23 6.08 -1.54
N LYS A 33 -5.22 5.47 -0.89
CA LYS A 33 -6.38 4.85 -1.57
C LYS A 33 -7.11 5.83 -2.47
N ARG A 34 -7.50 7.00 -1.95
CA ARG A 34 -8.19 8.03 -2.75
C ARG A 34 -7.33 8.51 -3.91
N SER A 35 -6.03 8.68 -3.70
CA SER A 35 -5.11 9.12 -4.75
C SER A 35 -4.98 8.08 -5.87
N TYR A 36 -4.95 6.78 -5.53
CA TYR A 36 -5.03 5.70 -6.52
C TYR A 36 -6.37 5.68 -7.25
N GLU A 37 -7.49 5.90 -6.54
CA GLU A 37 -8.81 5.99 -7.17
C GLU A 37 -8.90 7.15 -8.17
N MET A 38 -8.40 8.33 -7.81
CA MET A 38 -8.30 9.49 -8.71
C MET A 38 -7.40 9.20 -9.91
N TYR A 39 -6.27 8.52 -9.69
CA TYR A 39 -5.39 8.09 -10.78
C TYR A 39 -6.10 7.10 -11.72
N PHE A 40 -6.76 6.08 -11.18
CA PHE A 40 -7.41 5.07 -12.02
C PHE A 40 -8.62 5.61 -12.77
N THR A 41 -9.32 6.59 -12.20
CA THR A 41 -10.41 7.32 -12.88
C THR A 41 -9.90 8.40 -13.85
N GLY A 42 -8.59 8.64 -13.92
CA GLY A 42 -7.97 9.64 -14.79
C GLY A 42 -8.11 11.09 -14.32
N GLN A 43 -8.62 11.33 -13.11
CA GLN A 43 -8.63 12.66 -12.49
C GLN A 43 -7.20 13.11 -12.16
N GLU A 44 -6.36 12.18 -11.70
CA GLU A 44 -4.94 12.41 -11.44
C GLU A 44 -4.11 11.78 -12.57
N LYS A 45 -3.07 12.47 -13.04
CA LYS A 45 -2.22 11.97 -14.13
C LYS A 45 -1.14 11.00 -13.65
N ARG A 46 -0.83 10.97 -12.35
CA ARG A 46 0.31 10.24 -11.80
C ARG A 46 -0.11 9.37 -10.61
N PRO A 47 0.42 8.14 -10.49
CA PRO A 47 0.16 7.28 -9.35
C PRO A 47 0.88 7.82 -8.09
N PRO A 48 0.31 7.61 -6.87
CA PRO A 48 0.87 8.10 -5.61
C PRO A 48 2.03 7.22 -5.08
N LEU A 49 3.03 6.94 -5.92
CA LEU A 49 4.11 5.98 -5.62
C LEU A 49 4.95 6.40 -4.41
N LEU A 50 5.27 7.70 -4.28
CA LEU A 50 6.05 8.21 -3.15
C LEU A 50 5.30 8.04 -1.82
N ALA A 51 3.99 8.37 -1.81
CA ALA A 51 3.16 8.20 -0.62
C ALA A 51 2.98 6.71 -0.26
N MET A 52 2.87 5.85 -1.28
CA MET A 52 2.78 4.40 -1.10
C MET A 52 4.07 3.81 -0.51
N ASP A 53 5.25 4.20 -1.02
CA ASP A 53 6.53 3.74 -0.50
C ASP A 53 6.76 4.21 0.95
N ALA A 54 6.46 5.48 1.24
CA ALA A 54 6.52 6.00 2.61
C ALA A 54 5.60 5.23 3.57
N LEU A 55 4.34 4.96 3.16
CA LEU A 55 3.40 4.16 3.95
C LEU A 55 3.90 2.72 4.14
N SER A 56 4.45 2.09 3.10
CA SER A 56 4.98 0.73 3.16
C SER A 56 6.14 0.61 4.14
N ARG A 57 7.08 1.57 4.11
CA ARG A 57 8.21 1.63 5.05
C ARG A 57 7.73 1.72 6.50
N ASP A 58 6.74 2.57 6.77
CA ASP A 58 6.23 2.76 8.13
C ASP A 58 5.44 1.55 8.64
N ILE A 59 4.61 0.94 7.78
CA ILE A 59 3.88 -0.30 8.12
C ILE A 59 4.86 -1.46 8.34
N ARG A 60 5.95 -1.54 7.58
CA ARG A 60 6.98 -2.56 7.80
C ARG A 60 7.63 -2.41 9.16
N LYS A 61 8.05 -1.19 9.54
CA LYS A 61 8.59 -0.91 10.88
C LYS A 61 7.60 -1.30 11.98
N LEU A 62 6.31 -0.97 11.78
CA LEU A 62 5.24 -1.33 12.70
C LEU A 62 5.10 -2.86 12.83
N SER A 63 5.13 -3.61 11.73
CA SER A 63 5.01 -5.08 11.74
C SER A 63 6.15 -5.80 12.47
N THR A 64 7.36 -5.24 12.45
CA THR A 64 8.55 -5.82 13.09
C THR A 64 8.69 -5.42 14.57
N THR A 65 7.84 -4.52 15.06
CA THR A 65 7.90 -4.01 16.44
C THR A 65 7.18 -4.97 17.41
N GLY A 66 7.75 -5.19 18.58
CA GLY A 66 7.12 -5.96 19.66
C GLY A 66 6.14 -5.09 20.47
N TYR A 67 4.92 -5.61 20.72
CA TYR A 67 3.86 -4.89 21.46
C TYR A 67 3.55 -5.53 22.82
N ALA A 68 3.30 -4.67 23.81
CA ALA A 68 3.02 -5.07 25.20
C ALA A 68 1.74 -5.90 25.34
N THR A 69 0.66 -5.46 24.68
CA THR A 69 -0.69 -6.04 24.85
C THR A 69 -1.12 -6.82 23.62
N ALA A 70 -1.89 -7.91 23.83
CA ALA A 70 -2.51 -8.66 22.76
C ALA A 70 -3.43 -7.78 21.88
N THR A 71 -4.18 -6.85 22.48
CA THR A 71 -5.05 -5.92 21.76
C THR A 71 -4.31 -5.05 20.76
N LEU A 72 -3.18 -4.44 21.16
CA LEU A 72 -2.34 -3.66 20.24
C LEU A 72 -1.78 -4.52 19.11
N ARG A 73 -1.31 -5.73 19.44
CA ARG A 73 -0.80 -6.67 18.42
C ARG A 73 -1.88 -7.01 17.39
N PHE A 74 -3.11 -7.25 17.84
CA PHE A 74 -4.26 -7.50 16.96
C PHE A 74 -4.57 -6.29 16.07
N LYS A 75 -4.61 -5.07 16.63
CA LYS A 75 -4.83 -3.84 15.84
C LYS A 75 -3.76 -3.66 14.76
N VAL A 76 -2.49 -3.86 15.11
CA VAL A 76 -1.37 -3.79 14.17
C VAL A 76 -1.51 -4.85 13.08
N GLN A 77 -1.80 -6.10 13.44
CA GLN A 77 -2.00 -7.18 12.49
C GLN A 77 -3.14 -6.87 11.51
N ASN A 78 -4.25 -6.31 12.00
CA ASN A 78 -5.37 -5.89 11.16
C ASN A 78 -4.99 -4.75 10.21
N LEU A 79 -4.21 -3.77 10.66
CA LEU A 79 -3.71 -2.70 9.80
C LEU A 79 -2.81 -3.25 8.68
N VAL A 80 -1.85 -4.11 9.03
CA VAL A 80 -0.94 -4.76 8.08
C VAL A 80 -1.72 -5.59 7.06
N SER A 81 -2.70 -6.37 7.50
CA SER A 81 -3.54 -7.18 6.62
C SER A 81 -4.31 -6.33 5.61
N ARG A 82 -4.99 -5.27 6.06
CA ARG A 82 -5.71 -4.34 5.18
C ARG A 82 -4.77 -3.66 4.18
N PHE A 83 -3.59 -3.23 4.63
CA PHE A 83 -2.60 -2.65 3.73
C PHE A 83 -2.15 -3.63 2.64
N ASN A 84 -1.86 -4.88 2.99
CA ASN A 84 -1.43 -5.88 2.02
C ASN A 84 -2.52 -6.16 0.98
N GLN A 85 -3.80 -6.19 1.39
CA GLN A 85 -4.93 -6.33 0.48
C GLN A 85 -4.99 -5.16 -0.51
N TYR A 86 -4.91 -3.91 -0.03
CA TYR A 86 -4.90 -2.74 -0.89
C TYR A 86 -3.70 -2.69 -1.82
N LYS A 87 -2.50 -2.98 -1.31
CA LYS A 87 -1.28 -3.06 -2.12
C LYS A 87 -1.46 -4.05 -3.27
N SER A 88 -1.92 -5.26 -2.97
CA SER A 88 -2.16 -6.30 -3.98
C SER A 88 -3.21 -5.88 -5.02
N LEU A 89 -4.27 -5.20 -4.59
CA LEU A 89 -5.28 -4.64 -5.49
C LEU A 89 -4.68 -3.59 -6.42
N TRP A 90 -3.92 -2.63 -5.89
CA TRP A 90 -3.31 -1.57 -6.68
C TRP A 90 -2.25 -2.12 -7.63
N ASP A 91 -1.41 -3.07 -7.21
CA ASP A 91 -0.42 -3.72 -8.06
C ASP A 91 -1.08 -4.42 -9.25
N ARG A 92 -2.19 -5.16 -9.02
CA ARG A 92 -2.97 -5.79 -10.11
C ARG A 92 -3.58 -4.77 -11.05
N GLN A 93 -4.09 -3.65 -10.53
CA GLN A 93 -4.66 -2.60 -11.36
C GLN A 93 -3.56 -1.94 -12.18
N MET A 94 -2.45 -1.51 -11.57
CA MET A 94 -1.30 -0.92 -12.27
C MET A 94 -0.81 -1.81 -13.42
N ARG A 95 -0.71 -3.12 -13.21
CA ARG A 95 -0.32 -4.07 -14.26
C ARG A 95 -1.27 -4.05 -15.47
N LYS A 96 -2.60 -3.97 -15.24
CA LYS A 96 -3.57 -3.85 -16.35
C LYS A 96 -3.41 -2.55 -17.13
N PHE A 97 -2.93 -1.48 -16.48
CA PHE A 97 -2.64 -0.23 -17.17
C PHE A 97 -1.37 -0.34 -18.02
N GLU A 98 -0.32 -0.95 -17.48
CA GLU A 98 0.95 -1.18 -18.20
C GLU A 98 0.78 -2.09 -19.42
N GLU A 99 -0.05 -3.14 -19.31
CA GLU A 99 -0.39 -4.04 -20.41
C GLU A 99 -1.31 -3.39 -21.47
N GLY A 100 -1.69 -2.12 -21.29
CA GLY A 100 -2.53 -1.36 -22.23
C GLY A 100 -4.01 -1.76 -22.23
N THR A 101 -4.41 -2.69 -21.35
CA THR A 101 -5.81 -3.13 -21.17
C THR A 101 -6.65 -2.04 -20.52
N PHE A 102 -6.02 -1.09 -19.83
CA PHE A 102 -6.70 0.00 -19.14
C PHE A 102 -5.95 1.33 -19.31
N ARG A 103 -6.67 2.42 -19.57
CA ARG A 103 -6.10 3.78 -19.63
C ARG A 103 -6.76 4.68 -18.56
N PRO A 104 -6.01 5.56 -17.88
CA PRO A 104 -6.61 6.49 -16.91
C PRO A 104 -7.70 7.33 -17.60
N GLY A 105 -8.92 7.33 -17.05
CA GLY A 105 -10.05 8.12 -17.56
C GLY A 105 -10.70 7.63 -18.85
N VAL A 106 -10.10 6.65 -19.52
CA VAL A 106 -10.68 5.96 -20.68
C VAL A 106 -10.93 4.53 -20.22
N GLY A 107 -12.08 4.31 -19.59
CA GLY A 107 -12.46 3.01 -19.03
C GLY A 107 -12.15 1.87 -19.99
N ALA A 108 -11.65 0.74 -19.44
CA ALA A 108 -11.20 -0.47 -20.13
C ALA A 108 -11.51 -0.47 -21.64
N ALA A 109 -10.54 -0.04 -22.46
CA ALA A 109 -10.71 -0.14 -23.90
C ALA A 109 -10.91 -1.63 -24.22
N PRO A 110 -11.98 -2.02 -24.93
CA PRO A 110 -12.23 -3.42 -25.24
C PRO A 110 -10.99 -3.94 -25.95
N GLY A 111 -10.35 -4.94 -25.34
CA GLY A 111 -9.12 -5.53 -25.84
C GLY A 111 -9.28 -5.85 -27.31
N ARG A 112 -8.61 -5.07 -28.16
CA ARG A 112 -8.49 -5.37 -29.58
C ARG A 112 -7.59 -6.59 -29.66
N ASN A 113 -8.18 -7.78 -29.60
CA ASN A 113 -7.50 -9.04 -29.81
C ASN A 113 -6.83 -9.02 -31.20
N PRO A 114 -5.49 -8.93 -31.31
CA PRO A 114 -4.83 -9.03 -32.58
C PRO A 114 -4.34 -10.47 -32.69
N LYS A 115 -5.08 -11.33 -33.40
CA LYS A 115 -4.60 -12.31 -34.40
C LYS A 115 -5.60 -13.45 -34.58
N GLY A 116 -6.02 -13.60 -35.84
CA GLY A 116 -6.86 -14.66 -36.36
C GLY A 116 -7.30 -14.35 -37.80
N LYS A 117 -6.34 -14.02 -38.68
CA LYS A 117 -6.56 -13.89 -40.13
C LYS A 117 -5.79 -15.00 -40.84
N GLY A 118 -6.48 -15.73 -41.71
CA GLY A 118 -5.98 -16.87 -42.49
C GLY A 118 -6.46 -18.18 -41.87
N ARG A 119 -7.34 -18.97 -42.48
CA ARG A 119 -7.61 -19.20 -43.90
C ARG A 119 -9.04 -19.73 -44.05
#